data_AF-A0A4V2R165-F1
#
_entry.id   AF-A0A4V2R165-F1
#
_cell.length_a   1.000
_cell.length_b   1.000
_cell.length_c   1.000
_cell.angle_alpha   90.00
_cell.angle_beta   90.00
_cell.angle_gamma   90.00
#
_symmetry.space_group_name_H-M   'P 1'
#
loop_
_entity.id
_entity.type
_entity.pdbx_description
1 polymer ?
#
loop_
_entity_poly.entity_id
_entity_poly.type
_entity_poly.pdbx_seq_one_letter_code
_entity_poly.pdbx_strand_id
1 'polypeptide(L)'
;MNISRSFSYLLCGAITLTGSIGLAAAQNTPVTVENAQVIAYFSAPIKGNSELVSQAVAHGYYRILIKEDKNGYLIQDFYQDNNRKQTDPIYVTDPADLTKSGPETLLGKLKQYYPSGKLYSVAQFTDQYEFIHYKTYFENGNLQTKFDHFHDTSYQTYWYPNQKLALKIKLKDYEQVLSASGWKADGTRIAAEHCFKQKKVNIKDSTDQCLALLQKLDTEENARFDQMHQIK
;
A
#
# COMPACT_ATOMS: atom_id res chain seq x y z
N MET A 1 -9.47 17.77 -9.04
CA MET A 1 -8.51 17.00 -8.21
C MET A 1 -8.49 15.62 -8.81
N ASN A 2 -7.46 15.32 -9.60
CA ASN A 2 -7.33 14.04 -10.29
C ASN A 2 -7.33 12.93 -9.25
N ILE A 3 -8.12 11.88 -9.46
CA ILE A 3 -7.83 10.54 -8.89
C ILE A 3 -6.68 9.97 -9.73
N SER A 4 -5.59 10.73 -9.80
CA SER A 4 -4.30 10.30 -10.31
C SER A 4 -3.30 10.68 -9.24
N ARG A 5 -2.50 9.69 -8.86
CA ARG A 5 -1.38 9.70 -7.90
C ARG A 5 -1.84 9.45 -6.45
N SER A 6 -1.53 8.31 -5.83
CA SER A 6 -0.33 7.48 -5.97
C SER A 6 -0.64 5.99 -5.76
N PHE A 7 -1.09 5.30 -6.81
CA PHE A 7 -0.81 3.88 -7.04
C PHE A 7 -0.95 3.67 -8.55
N SER A 8 0.05 4.17 -9.29
CA SER A 8 0.16 3.90 -10.73
C SER A 8 0.64 2.47 -10.92
N TYR A 9 -0.24 1.45 -10.93
CA TYR A 9 0.03 0.16 -11.58
C TYR A 9 -1.28 -0.42 -12.10
N LEU A 10 -1.56 -0.20 -13.37
CA LEU A 10 -2.52 -0.98 -14.17
C LEU A 10 -2.28 -0.68 -15.64
N LEU A 11 -1.69 -1.64 -16.35
CA LEU A 11 -1.91 -1.87 -17.78
C LEU A 11 -1.51 -3.31 -18.15
N CYS A 12 -2.50 -4.20 -18.02
CA CYS A 12 -3.01 -5.17 -19.00
C CYS A 12 -2.00 -5.86 -19.95
N GLY A 13 -1.98 -7.20 -19.88
CA GLY A 13 -1.45 -8.07 -20.94
C GLY A 13 -1.72 -9.55 -20.63
N ALA A 14 -2.88 -10.06 -21.06
CA ALA A 14 -3.29 -11.45 -20.85
C ALA A 14 -2.42 -12.44 -21.64
N ILE A 15 -1.83 -13.43 -20.95
CA ILE A 15 -1.37 -14.68 -21.55
C ILE A 15 -1.73 -15.83 -20.61
N THR A 16 -2.57 -16.75 -21.09
CA THR A 16 -2.88 -18.02 -20.43
C THR A 16 -1.67 -18.95 -20.50
N LEU A 17 -1.30 -19.59 -19.39
CA LEU A 17 -0.77 -20.96 -19.40
C LEU A 17 -0.80 -21.57 -17.99
N THR A 18 -1.22 -22.84 -17.97
CA THR A 18 -1.45 -23.70 -16.82
C THR A 18 -0.15 -24.27 -16.25
N GLY A 19 -0.02 -24.31 -14.92
CA GLY A 19 1.05 -25.08 -14.28
C GLY A 19 0.98 -25.03 -12.76
N SER A 20 0.52 -26.12 -12.15
CA SER A 20 0.47 -26.33 -10.69
C SER A 20 1.83 -26.76 -10.15
N ILE A 21 2.35 -26.11 -9.11
CA ILE A 21 3.48 -26.63 -8.32
C ILE A 21 3.24 -26.42 -6.82
N GLY A 22 3.54 -27.47 -6.06
CA GLY A 22 3.15 -27.69 -4.67
C GLY A 22 3.84 -26.81 -3.64
N LEU A 23 3.14 -26.68 -2.51
CA LEU A 23 3.55 -26.00 -1.29
C LEU A 23 4.68 -26.76 -0.58
N ALA A 24 5.85 -26.13 -0.43
CA ALA A 24 6.85 -26.51 0.55
C ALA A 24 6.93 -25.41 1.62
N ALA A 25 6.81 -25.81 2.89
CA ALA A 25 6.80 -24.92 4.04
C ALA A 25 8.18 -24.26 4.23
N ALA A 26 8.21 -22.93 4.31
CA ALA A 26 9.42 -22.16 4.58
C ALA A 26 9.75 -22.21 6.08
N GLN A 27 10.94 -22.72 6.40
CA GLN A 27 11.52 -22.67 7.75
C GLN A 27 12.06 -21.27 8.03
N ASN A 28 11.78 -20.77 9.24
CA ASN A 28 12.28 -19.49 9.74
C ASN A 28 13.74 -19.63 10.17
N THR A 29 14.67 -19.40 9.26
CA THR A 29 16.08 -19.09 9.60
C THR A 29 16.34 -17.60 9.40
N PRO A 30 17.00 -16.92 10.35
CA PRO A 30 17.48 -15.56 10.15
C PRO A 30 18.56 -15.59 9.06
N VAL A 31 18.33 -14.92 7.93
CA VAL A 31 19.34 -14.75 6.89
C VAL A 31 20.38 -13.78 7.42
N THR A 32 21.60 -14.27 7.69
CA THR A 32 22.79 -13.45 7.91
C THR A 32 23.19 -12.79 6.60
N VAL A 33 23.08 -11.46 6.55
CA VAL A 33 23.30 -10.64 5.35
C VAL A 33 24.78 -10.27 5.25
N GLU A 34 25.64 -11.19 4.82
CA GLU A 34 27.09 -10.93 4.71
C GLU A 34 27.53 -10.25 3.39
N ASN A 35 26.62 -9.95 2.47
CA ASN A 35 26.96 -9.33 1.16
C ASN A 35 25.95 -8.29 0.64
N ALA A 36 25.11 -7.70 1.51
CA ALA A 36 24.17 -6.68 1.05
C ALA A 36 24.87 -5.37 0.70
N GLN A 37 24.76 -4.97 -0.56
CA GLN A 37 25.23 -3.68 -1.05
C GLN A 37 24.09 -2.68 -0.99
N VAL A 38 24.34 -1.49 -0.44
CA VAL A 38 23.44 -0.34 -0.62
C VAL A 38 23.50 0.10 -2.08
N ILE A 39 22.37 0.04 -2.77
CA ILE A 39 22.29 0.32 -4.22
C ILE A 39 21.59 1.64 -4.55
N ALA A 40 20.80 2.19 -3.62
CA ALA A 40 20.08 3.44 -3.82
C ALA A 40 19.76 4.13 -2.48
N TYR A 41 19.71 5.45 -2.52
CA TYR A 41 19.18 6.30 -1.45
C TYR A 41 17.99 7.08 -1.98
N PHE A 42 16.96 7.23 -1.15
CA PHE A 42 15.74 7.93 -1.48
C PHE A 42 15.45 9.01 -0.43
N SER A 43 14.94 10.15 -0.87
CA SER A 43 14.47 11.21 0.01
C SER A 43 13.26 10.77 0.84
N ALA A 44 12.93 11.55 1.88
CA ALA A 44 11.64 11.42 2.55
C ALA A 44 10.50 11.67 1.54
N PRO A 45 9.40 10.89 1.59
CA PRO A 45 8.29 11.09 0.70
C PRO A 45 7.63 12.45 0.94
N ILE A 46 7.30 13.09 -0.18
CA ILE A 46 6.46 14.28 -0.21
C ILE A 46 5.21 13.91 -0.98
N LYS A 47 4.05 13.86 -0.28
CA LYS A 47 2.77 13.43 -0.86
C LYS A 47 2.88 12.04 -1.50
N GLY A 48 3.50 11.10 -0.77
CA GLY A 48 3.68 9.72 -1.20
C GLY A 48 4.75 9.47 -2.26
N ASN A 49 5.57 10.46 -2.63
CA ASN A 49 6.62 10.29 -3.64
C ASN A 49 7.99 10.60 -3.07
N SER A 50 8.94 9.69 -3.27
CA SER A 50 10.34 9.83 -2.87
C SER A 50 11.22 9.98 -4.10
N GLU A 51 12.24 10.84 -4.01
CA GLU A 51 13.20 11.10 -5.08
C GLU A 51 14.47 10.29 -4.86
N LEU A 52 15.10 9.83 -5.94
CA LEU A 52 16.42 9.23 -5.88
C LEU A 52 17.46 10.31 -5.55
N VAL A 53 18.29 10.07 -4.54
CA VAL A 53 19.35 10.99 -4.10
C VAL A 53 20.72 10.31 -4.15
N SER A 54 21.78 11.09 -4.32
CA SER A 54 23.15 10.57 -4.48
C SER A 54 23.81 10.13 -3.18
N GLN A 55 23.26 10.50 -2.03
CA GLN A 55 23.77 10.17 -0.70
C GLN A 55 22.65 10.14 0.33
N ALA A 56 22.94 9.60 1.51
CA ALA A 56 22.01 9.58 2.64
C ALA A 56 21.54 11.01 3.02
N VAL A 57 20.23 11.21 3.06
CA VAL A 57 19.54 12.42 3.55
C VAL A 57 18.65 12.12 4.76
N ALA A 58 18.51 13.07 5.70
CA ALA A 58 17.63 12.91 6.86
C ALA A 58 16.21 12.49 6.44
N HIS A 59 15.58 11.60 7.21
CA HIS A 59 14.23 11.09 6.97
C HIS A 59 14.07 10.28 5.67
N GLY A 60 15.16 10.02 4.97
CA GLY A 60 15.20 9.15 3.80
C GLY A 60 15.20 7.66 4.15
N TYR A 61 15.28 6.85 3.11
CA TYR A 61 15.48 5.41 3.21
C TYR A 61 16.48 4.95 2.16
N TYR A 62 17.17 3.86 2.46
CA TYR A 62 18.11 3.24 1.53
C TYR A 62 17.65 1.84 1.14
N ARG A 63 18.00 1.43 -0.06
CA ARG A 63 17.73 0.11 -0.60
C ARG A 63 19.00 -0.71 -0.64
N ILE A 64 18.91 -1.95 -0.20
CA ILE A 64 19.95 -2.95 -0.42
C ILE A 64 19.55 -3.92 -1.51
N LEU A 65 20.54 -4.37 -2.28
CA LEU A 65 20.44 -5.60 -3.07
C LEU A 65 20.94 -6.76 -2.20
N ILE A 66 20.06 -7.73 -1.93
CA ILE A 66 20.40 -8.94 -1.19
C ILE A 66 20.99 -9.99 -2.12
N LYS A 67 20.35 -10.19 -3.27
CA LYS A 67 20.83 -11.11 -4.32
C LYS A 67 20.16 -10.83 -5.67
N GLU A 68 20.84 -11.25 -6.71
CA GLU A 68 20.29 -11.41 -8.06
C GLU A 68 20.27 -12.91 -8.38
N ASP A 69 19.13 -13.40 -8.87
CA ASP A 69 18.99 -14.78 -9.33
C ASP A 69 18.05 -14.86 -10.54
N LYS A 70 17.78 -16.07 -11.03
CA LYS A 70 16.91 -16.28 -12.21
C LYS A 70 15.49 -15.72 -12.07
N ASN A 71 15.04 -15.41 -10.86
CA ASN A 71 13.72 -14.84 -10.59
C ASN A 71 13.75 -13.30 -10.49
N GLY A 72 14.92 -12.67 -10.67
CA GLY A 72 15.10 -11.23 -10.58
C GLY A 72 15.97 -10.80 -9.39
N TYR A 73 15.64 -9.67 -8.80
CA TYR A 73 16.43 -8.98 -7.79
C TYR A 73 15.69 -8.99 -6.46
N LEU A 74 16.30 -9.61 -5.44
CA LEU A 74 15.80 -9.56 -4.08
C LEU A 74 16.35 -8.31 -3.40
N ILE A 75 15.46 -7.35 -3.11
CA ILE A 75 15.78 -6.06 -2.51
C ILE A 75 15.09 -5.88 -1.17
N GLN A 76 15.60 -4.97 -0.35
CA GLN A 76 14.94 -4.57 0.89
C GLN A 76 15.24 -3.11 1.22
N ASP A 77 14.24 -2.41 1.77
CA ASP A 77 14.34 -0.99 2.11
C ASP A 77 14.45 -0.81 3.63
N PHE A 78 15.24 0.19 4.03
CA PHE A 78 15.56 0.50 5.42
C PHE A 78 15.53 2.00 5.67
N TYR A 79 14.98 2.39 6.81
CA TYR A 79 15.02 3.78 7.27
C TYR A 79 16.44 4.23 7.52
N GLN A 80 16.85 5.37 6.96
CA GLN A 80 18.20 5.89 7.18
C GLN A 80 18.42 6.39 8.61
N ASP A 81 17.39 6.93 9.26
CA ASP A 81 17.53 7.57 10.57
C ASP A 81 17.79 6.55 11.69
N ASN A 82 17.32 5.31 11.55
CA ASN A 82 17.46 4.28 12.60
C ASN A 82 17.87 2.89 12.10
N ASN A 83 18.13 2.73 10.81
CA ASN A 83 18.51 1.47 10.14
C ASN A 83 17.53 0.32 10.35
N ARG A 84 16.29 0.59 10.78
CA ARG A 84 15.25 -0.44 10.87
C ARG A 84 14.67 -0.68 9.50
N LYS A 85 14.26 -1.93 9.26
CA LYS A 85 13.61 -2.30 8.00
C LYS A 85 12.35 -1.46 7.79
N GLN A 86 12.22 -0.90 6.60
CA GLN A 86 11.00 -0.30 6.10
C GLN A 86 10.14 -1.37 5.42
N THR A 87 10.77 -2.38 4.80
CA THR A 87 10.08 -3.50 4.14
C THR A 87 10.59 -4.87 4.60
N ASP A 88 9.77 -5.92 4.43
CA ASP A 88 10.33 -7.27 4.27
C ASP A 88 11.02 -7.38 2.90
N PRO A 89 11.98 -8.31 2.69
CA PRO A 89 12.56 -8.52 1.37
C PRO A 89 11.52 -8.80 0.29
N ILE A 90 11.67 -8.16 -0.87
CA ILE A 90 10.77 -8.29 -2.02
C ILE A 90 11.55 -8.60 -3.29
N TYR A 91 10.92 -9.34 -4.19
CA TYR A 91 11.45 -9.56 -5.53
C TYR A 91 10.90 -8.53 -6.51
N VAL A 92 11.78 -8.00 -7.34
CA VAL A 92 11.46 -7.23 -8.55
C VAL A 92 12.12 -7.89 -9.75
N THR A 93 11.49 -7.84 -10.92
CA THR A 93 11.98 -8.54 -12.12
C THR A 93 12.66 -7.61 -13.12
N ASP A 94 12.32 -6.31 -13.12
CA ASP A 94 12.97 -5.30 -13.95
C ASP A 94 14.11 -4.59 -13.19
N PRO A 95 15.36 -4.57 -13.70
CA PRO A 95 16.45 -3.81 -13.08
C PRO A 95 16.17 -2.32 -12.93
N ALA A 96 15.28 -1.72 -13.74
CA ALA A 96 14.87 -0.33 -13.57
C ALA A 96 14.21 -0.08 -12.21
N ASP A 97 13.62 -1.10 -11.57
CA ASP A 97 13.01 -0.97 -10.25
C ASP A 97 14.02 -0.78 -9.14
N LEU A 98 15.30 -1.12 -9.35
CA LEU A 98 16.35 -0.95 -8.34
C LEU A 98 16.52 0.51 -7.90
N THR A 99 16.15 1.46 -8.76
CA THR A 99 16.26 2.91 -8.52
C THR A 99 14.90 3.63 -8.48
N LYS A 100 13.78 2.90 -8.53
CA LYS A 100 12.44 3.47 -8.37
C LYS A 100 11.96 3.37 -6.92
N SER A 101 11.39 4.45 -6.41
CA SER A 101 10.84 4.51 -5.04
C SER A 101 9.63 3.59 -4.85
N GLY A 102 8.82 3.42 -5.90
CA GLY A 102 7.81 2.36 -6.03
C GLY A 102 8.22 1.40 -7.15
N PRO A 103 8.58 0.14 -6.86
CA PRO A 103 8.88 -0.84 -7.89
C PRO A 103 7.61 -1.27 -8.64
N GLU A 104 7.71 -1.43 -9.96
CA GLU A 104 6.58 -1.72 -10.85
C GLU A 104 6.37 -3.22 -11.09
N THR A 105 7.42 -4.00 -10.88
CA THR A 105 7.47 -5.44 -11.17
C THR A 105 7.57 -6.29 -9.89
N LEU A 106 6.97 -5.80 -8.81
CA LEU A 106 6.98 -6.47 -7.51
C LEU A 106 6.21 -7.79 -7.56
N LEU A 107 6.85 -8.87 -7.14
CA LEU A 107 6.22 -10.19 -7.00
C LEU A 107 5.76 -10.48 -5.58
N GLY A 108 4.57 -11.08 -5.47
CA GLY A 108 4.07 -11.62 -4.22
C GLY A 108 3.62 -10.56 -3.23
N LYS A 109 4.24 -10.51 -2.05
CA LYS A 109 3.71 -9.78 -0.90
C LYS A 109 4.67 -8.69 -0.44
N LEU A 110 4.19 -7.45 -0.44
CA LEU A 110 4.88 -6.32 0.18
C LEU A 110 4.38 -6.15 1.61
N LYS A 111 5.29 -6.17 2.58
CA LYS A 111 5.00 -5.67 3.94
C LYS A 111 5.82 -4.42 4.19
N GLN A 112 5.17 -3.38 4.71
CA GLN A 112 5.82 -2.14 5.12
C GLN A 112 5.65 -1.93 6.62
N TYR A 113 6.62 -1.30 7.25
CA TYR A 113 6.67 -1.07 8.69
C TYR A 113 6.87 0.41 8.99
N TYR A 114 6.32 0.90 10.10
CA TYR A 114 6.66 2.20 10.67
C TYR A 114 8.12 2.25 11.15
N PRO A 115 8.72 3.43 11.38
CA PRO A 115 10.05 3.56 12.02
C PRO A 115 10.12 2.90 13.40
N SER A 116 8.98 2.81 14.10
CA SER A 116 8.87 2.08 15.36
C SER A 116 9.05 0.56 15.21
N GLY A 117 9.05 0.03 13.98
CA GLY A 117 9.12 -1.39 13.65
C GLY A 117 7.76 -2.09 13.63
N LYS A 118 6.68 -1.37 13.92
CA LYS A 118 5.31 -1.91 13.87
C LYS A 118 4.82 -2.02 12.43
N LEU A 119 3.96 -3.00 12.16
CA LEU A 119 3.41 -3.22 10.82
C LEU A 119 2.54 -2.03 10.40
N TYR A 120 2.82 -1.47 9.22
CA TYR A 120 2.01 -0.43 8.61
C TYR A 120 1.07 -0.99 7.55
N SER A 121 1.59 -1.76 6.61
CA SER A 121 0.79 -2.25 5.49
C SER A 121 1.19 -3.65 5.06
N VAL A 122 0.24 -4.29 4.39
CA VAL A 122 0.43 -5.53 3.68
C VAL A 122 -0.29 -5.40 2.34
N ALA A 123 0.44 -5.52 1.25
CA ALA A 123 -0.11 -5.55 -0.11
C ALA A 123 0.27 -6.88 -0.80
N GLN A 124 -0.63 -7.39 -1.64
CA GLN A 124 -0.43 -8.61 -2.43
C GLN A 124 -0.60 -8.30 -3.91
N PHE A 125 0.33 -8.84 -4.71
CA PHE A 125 0.40 -8.69 -6.14
C PHE A 125 0.30 -10.06 -6.83
N THR A 126 -0.24 -10.09 -8.04
CA THR A 126 -0.23 -11.25 -8.95
C THR A 126 1.11 -11.35 -9.67
N ASP A 127 1.29 -12.42 -10.44
CA ASP A 127 2.46 -12.59 -11.32
C ASP A 127 2.46 -11.60 -12.50
N GLN A 128 1.33 -10.93 -12.75
CA GLN A 128 1.19 -9.83 -13.71
C GLN A 128 1.40 -8.47 -13.04
N TYR A 129 1.91 -8.46 -11.80
CA TYR A 129 2.16 -7.26 -11.00
C TYR A 129 0.87 -6.48 -10.66
N GLU A 130 -0.28 -7.13 -10.78
CA GLU A 130 -1.57 -6.52 -10.47
C GLU A 130 -1.84 -6.63 -8.98
N PHE A 131 -2.30 -5.53 -8.42
CA PHE A 131 -2.62 -5.44 -7.02
C PHE A 131 -4.01 -6.04 -6.72
N ILE A 132 -4.10 -6.99 -5.77
CA ILE A 132 -5.35 -7.71 -5.47
C ILE A 132 -5.89 -7.49 -4.05
N HIS A 133 -5.03 -7.17 -3.09
CA HIS A 133 -5.41 -7.07 -1.68
C HIS A 133 -4.46 -6.16 -0.90
N TYR A 134 -4.99 -5.20 -0.13
CA TYR A 134 -4.20 -4.42 0.82
C TYR A 134 -4.89 -4.33 2.16
N LYS A 135 -4.06 -4.26 3.20
CA LYS A 135 -4.44 -3.82 4.52
C LYS A 135 -3.46 -2.76 4.97
N THR A 136 -3.96 -1.73 5.63
CA THR A 136 -3.16 -0.80 6.40
C THR A 136 -3.58 -0.83 7.86
N TYR A 137 -2.65 -0.47 8.73
CA TYR A 137 -2.80 -0.55 10.18
C TYR A 137 -2.38 0.77 10.80
N PHE A 138 -3.13 1.20 11.80
CA PHE A 138 -2.69 2.24 12.72
C PHE A 138 -1.46 1.74 13.50
N GLU A 139 -0.64 2.66 13.98
CA GLU A 139 0.57 2.32 14.74
C GLU A 139 0.27 1.65 16.11
N ASN A 140 -0.98 1.66 16.58
CA ASN A 140 -1.39 0.84 17.72
C ASN A 140 -1.69 -0.63 17.34
N GLY A 141 -1.56 -1.01 16.07
CA GLY A 141 -1.82 -2.34 15.53
C GLY A 141 -3.26 -2.57 15.05
N ASN A 142 -4.16 -1.60 15.25
CA ASN A 142 -5.54 -1.69 14.82
C ASN A 142 -5.65 -1.60 13.29
N LEU A 143 -6.58 -2.35 12.70
CA LEU A 143 -6.81 -2.32 11.27
C LEU A 143 -7.37 -0.95 10.88
N GLN A 144 -6.78 -0.32 9.88
CA GLN A 144 -7.18 1.00 9.40
C GLN A 144 -8.02 0.89 8.14
N THR A 145 -7.49 0.21 7.14
CA THR A 145 -8.14 0.03 5.85
C THR A 145 -7.95 -1.40 5.38
N LYS A 146 -8.96 -1.93 4.71
CA LYS A 146 -8.93 -3.20 4.00
C LYS A 146 -9.53 -2.99 2.63
N PHE A 147 -8.79 -3.40 1.62
CA PHE A 147 -9.21 -3.40 0.25
C PHE A 147 -9.06 -4.81 -0.33
N ASP A 148 -10.09 -5.28 -1.01
CA ASP A 148 -10.09 -6.51 -1.78
C ASP A 148 -10.58 -6.20 -3.20
N HIS A 149 -9.86 -6.68 -4.22
CA HIS A 149 -10.27 -6.61 -5.61
C HIS A 149 -10.54 -7.99 -6.17
N PHE A 150 -11.68 -8.16 -6.81
CA PHE A 150 -12.09 -9.39 -7.47
C PHE A 150 -12.79 -9.05 -8.78
N HIS A 151 -12.15 -9.41 -9.90
CA HIS A 151 -12.61 -9.08 -11.24
C HIS A 151 -12.87 -7.57 -11.41
N ASP A 152 -14.10 -7.17 -11.73
CA ASP A 152 -14.50 -5.77 -11.89
C ASP A 152 -14.92 -5.10 -10.58
N THR A 153 -14.85 -5.82 -9.45
CA THR A 153 -15.45 -5.37 -8.19
C THR A 153 -14.37 -5.11 -7.15
N SER A 154 -14.45 -3.97 -6.45
CA SER A 154 -13.65 -3.70 -5.26
C SER A 154 -14.51 -3.55 -4.01
N TYR A 155 -13.96 -4.03 -2.89
CA TYR A 155 -14.54 -3.94 -1.56
C TYR A 155 -13.57 -3.17 -0.68
N GLN A 156 -14.00 -2.03 -0.17
CA GLN A 156 -13.18 -1.21 0.71
C GLN A 156 -13.88 -1.07 2.06
N THR A 157 -13.12 -1.27 3.12
CA THR A 157 -13.58 -1.08 4.49
C THR A 157 -12.56 -0.26 5.24
N TYR A 158 -13.05 0.73 5.98
CA TYR A 158 -12.27 1.65 6.77
C TYR A 158 -12.73 1.61 8.22
N TRP A 159 -11.79 1.80 9.14
CA TRP A 159 -12.03 1.83 10.57
C TRP A 159 -11.40 3.09 11.18
N TYR A 160 -12.00 3.56 12.26
CA TYR A 160 -11.39 4.56 13.14
C TYR A 160 -10.29 3.91 14.02
N PRO A 161 -9.38 4.71 14.60
CA PRO A 161 -8.33 4.20 15.50
C PRO A 161 -8.82 3.37 16.68
N ASN A 162 -10.08 3.57 17.10
CA ASN A 162 -10.76 2.83 18.16
C ASN A 162 -11.44 1.53 17.69
N GLN A 163 -11.13 1.05 16.48
CA GLN A 163 -11.72 -0.14 15.82
C GLN A 163 -13.21 -0.06 15.51
N LYS A 164 -13.87 1.09 15.69
CA LYS A 164 -15.22 1.29 15.16
C LYS A 164 -15.16 1.41 13.64
N LEU A 165 -16.13 0.78 12.98
CA LEU A 165 -16.29 0.84 11.54
C LEU A 165 -16.57 2.30 11.11
N ALA A 166 -15.87 2.78 10.09
CA ALA A 166 -16.03 4.14 9.56
C ALA A 166 -16.77 4.14 8.23
N LEU A 167 -16.33 3.33 7.27
CA LEU A 167 -16.91 3.30 5.94
C LEU A 167 -16.80 1.89 5.33
N LYS A 168 -17.84 1.47 4.63
CA LYS A 168 -17.82 0.32 3.73
C LYS A 168 -18.31 0.79 2.37
N ILE A 169 -17.57 0.48 1.32
CA ILE A 169 -17.96 0.79 -0.05
C ILE A 169 -17.66 -0.42 -0.95
N LYS A 170 -18.63 -0.74 -1.80
CA LYS A 170 -18.51 -1.74 -2.88
C LYS A 170 -18.61 -1.00 -4.20
N LEU A 171 -17.57 -1.09 -5.01
CA LEU A 171 -17.49 -0.44 -6.31
C LEU A 171 -17.43 -1.49 -7.42
N LYS A 172 -18.06 -1.18 -8.55
CA LYS A 172 -17.80 -1.83 -9.83
C LYS A 172 -16.99 -0.87 -10.70
N ASP A 173 -15.96 -1.40 -11.36
CA ASP A 173 -15.04 -0.67 -12.23
C ASP A 173 -14.44 0.57 -11.54
N TYR A 174 -14.26 0.50 -10.21
CA TYR A 174 -13.79 1.59 -9.35
C TYR A 174 -14.64 2.88 -9.32
N GLU A 175 -15.67 3.00 -10.16
CA GLU A 175 -16.47 4.21 -10.31
C GLU A 175 -17.93 4.05 -9.85
N GLN A 176 -18.56 2.92 -10.19
CA GLN A 176 -19.96 2.68 -9.90
C GLN A 176 -20.12 2.18 -8.47
N VAL A 177 -20.83 2.94 -7.64
CA VAL A 177 -21.10 2.54 -6.25
C VAL A 177 -22.28 1.57 -6.23
N LEU A 178 -21.98 0.30 -5.94
CA LEU A 178 -22.96 -0.76 -5.78
C LEU A 178 -23.63 -0.71 -4.40
N SER A 179 -22.84 -0.44 -3.36
CA SER A 179 -23.34 -0.20 -2.02
C SER A 179 -22.35 0.62 -1.20
N ALA A 180 -22.87 1.43 -0.28
CA ALA A 180 -22.08 2.17 0.68
C ALA A 180 -22.78 2.24 2.03
N SER A 181 -22.01 2.30 3.11
CA SER A 181 -22.50 2.61 4.44
C SER A 181 -21.39 3.28 5.23
N GLY A 182 -21.71 4.39 5.88
CA GLY A 182 -20.77 5.15 6.70
C GLY A 182 -21.27 5.31 8.13
N TRP A 183 -20.34 5.56 9.03
CA TRP A 183 -20.58 5.77 10.45
C TRP A 183 -19.68 6.90 10.95
N LYS A 184 -20.21 7.70 11.88
CA LYS A 184 -19.44 8.69 12.65
C LYS A 184 -18.59 7.98 13.70
N ALA A 185 -17.61 8.68 14.27
CA ALA A 185 -16.67 8.12 15.25
C ALA A 185 -17.34 7.63 16.56
N ASP A 186 -18.51 8.15 16.90
CA ASP A 186 -19.34 7.67 18.01
C ASP A 186 -20.02 6.32 17.71
N GLY A 187 -20.10 5.91 16.44
CA GLY A 187 -20.79 4.71 15.95
C GLY A 187 -22.16 5.01 15.32
N THR A 188 -22.60 6.27 15.31
CA THR A 188 -23.86 6.69 14.69
C THR A 188 -23.79 6.49 13.18
N ARG A 189 -24.77 5.77 12.62
CA ARG A 189 -24.84 5.49 11.18
C ARG A 189 -25.19 6.76 10.40
N ILE A 190 -24.51 7.00 9.29
CA ILE A 190 -24.86 8.03 8.31
C ILE A 190 -26.06 7.53 7.51
N ALA A 191 -27.07 8.39 7.34
CA ALA A 191 -28.28 8.04 6.61
C ALA A 191 -27.95 7.69 5.14
N ALA A 192 -28.64 6.69 4.58
CA ALA A 192 -28.27 6.10 3.29
C ALA A 192 -28.36 7.10 2.12
N GLU A 193 -29.25 8.08 2.21
CA GLU A 193 -29.39 9.18 1.26
C GLU A 193 -28.20 10.14 1.22
N HIS A 194 -27.36 10.12 2.26
CA HIS A 194 -26.10 10.88 2.35
C HIS A 194 -24.87 10.00 2.06
N CYS A 195 -25.08 8.84 1.43
CA CYS A 195 -24.02 7.90 1.10
C CYS A 195 -24.10 7.39 -0.34
N PHE A 196 -23.42 8.12 -1.23
CA PHE A 196 -23.33 7.89 -2.67
C PHE A 196 -24.70 7.72 -3.33
N LYS A 197 -25.61 8.67 -3.07
CA LYS A 197 -27.01 8.63 -3.57
C LYS A 197 -27.10 8.42 -5.08
N GLN A 198 -26.16 9.00 -5.82
CA GLN A 198 -26.08 8.91 -7.29
C GLN A 198 -25.49 7.60 -7.80
N LYS A 199 -25.13 6.66 -6.91
CA LYS A 199 -24.46 5.38 -7.24
C LYS A 199 -23.18 5.54 -8.05
N LYS A 200 -22.49 6.66 -7.89
CA LYS A 200 -21.23 7.00 -8.53
C LYS A 200 -20.35 7.77 -7.56
N VAL A 201 -19.04 7.61 -7.68
CA VAL A 201 -18.09 8.46 -6.97
C VAL A 201 -18.03 9.82 -7.69
N ASN A 202 -18.74 10.80 -7.16
CA ASN A 202 -18.68 12.18 -7.65
C ASN A 202 -17.86 13.02 -6.67
N ILE A 203 -16.55 13.15 -6.91
CA ILE A 203 -15.61 13.84 -6.01
C ILE A 203 -15.95 15.31 -5.70
N LYS A 204 -16.86 15.92 -6.46
CA LYS A 204 -17.30 17.31 -6.27
C LYS A 204 -18.59 17.42 -5.43
N ASP A 205 -19.20 16.30 -5.07
CA ASP A 205 -20.44 16.29 -4.29
C ASP A 205 -20.17 16.62 -2.81
N SER A 206 -20.15 17.91 -2.49
CA SER A 206 -19.96 18.39 -1.12
C SER A 206 -21.12 18.04 -0.17
N THR A 207 -22.25 17.53 -0.67
CA THR A 207 -23.41 17.16 0.15
C THR A 207 -23.37 15.71 0.61
N ASP A 208 -22.52 14.89 0.00
CA ASP A 208 -22.38 13.47 0.33
C ASP A 208 -21.47 13.27 1.54
N GLN A 209 -22.08 12.87 2.66
CA GLN A 209 -21.35 12.68 3.92
C GLN A 209 -20.41 11.48 3.87
N CYS A 210 -20.76 10.40 3.17
CA CYS A 210 -19.85 9.27 3.00
C CYS A 210 -18.65 9.62 2.10
N LEU A 211 -18.83 10.44 1.06
CA LEU A 211 -17.73 10.93 0.24
C LEU A 211 -16.78 11.83 1.06
N ALA A 212 -17.34 12.77 1.83
CA ALA A 212 -16.53 13.62 2.69
C ALA A 212 -15.75 12.80 3.73
N LEU A 213 -16.37 11.75 4.27
CA LEU A 213 -15.71 10.80 5.17
C LEU A 213 -14.59 10.03 4.45
N LEU A 214 -14.82 9.51 3.25
CA LEU A 214 -13.81 8.82 2.44
C LEU A 214 -12.59 9.72 2.20
N GLN A 215 -12.81 10.94 1.70
CA GLN A 215 -11.74 11.92 1.45
C GLN A 215 -10.91 12.24 2.69
N LYS A 216 -11.59 12.37 3.84
CA LYS A 216 -10.93 12.57 5.13
C LYS A 216 -10.06 11.37 5.51
N LEU A 217 -10.61 10.15 5.44
CA LEU A 217 -9.89 8.92 5.79
C LEU A 217 -8.65 8.72 4.90
N ASP A 218 -8.79 8.92 3.58
CA ASP A 218 -7.67 8.82 2.63
C ASP A 218 -6.61 9.90 2.89
N THR A 219 -7.02 11.12 3.21
CA THR A 219 -6.08 12.21 3.55
C THR A 219 -5.29 11.88 4.82
N GLU A 220 -5.97 11.35 5.85
CA GLU A 220 -5.34 10.94 7.09
C GLU A 220 -4.41 9.73 6.89
N GLU A 221 -4.76 8.80 6.00
CA GLU A 221 -3.91 7.67 5.62
C GLU A 221 -2.64 8.13 4.92
N ASN A 222 -2.77 9.02 3.92
CA ASN A 222 -1.63 9.59 3.20
C ASN A 222 -0.72 10.41 4.13
N ALA A 223 -1.30 11.19 5.05
CA ALA A 223 -0.52 11.91 6.05
C ALA A 223 0.25 10.95 6.97
N ARG A 224 -0.34 9.81 7.34
CA ARG A 224 0.37 8.76 8.09
C ARG A 224 1.49 8.14 7.27
N PHE A 225 1.27 7.85 5.99
CA PHE A 225 2.31 7.35 5.09
C PHE A 225 3.50 8.30 5.02
N ASP A 226 3.26 9.59 4.81
CA ASP A 226 4.33 10.61 4.79
C ASP A 226 5.07 10.70 6.15
N GLN A 227 4.34 10.56 7.26
CA GLN A 227 4.92 10.53 8.61
C GLN A 227 5.74 9.27 8.90
N MET A 228 5.53 8.16 8.19
CA MET A 228 6.33 6.95 8.37
C MET A 228 7.82 7.16 8.08
N HIS A 229 8.22 8.29 7.53
CA HIS A 229 9.61 8.56 7.19
C HIS A 229 10.26 9.58 8.12
N GLN A 230 9.47 10.21 8.99
CA GLN A 230 9.96 11.19 9.94
C GLN A 230 10.11 10.51 11.30
N ILE A 231 11.34 10.38 11.78
CA ILE A 231 11.55 10.02 13.20
C ILE A 231 11.27 11.27 14.03
N LYS A 232 10.33 11.14 15.00
CA LYS A 232 10.04 12.17 16.00
C LYS A 232 11.10 12.22 17.09
#